data_AF-A0A946U6A5-F1
#
_entry.id   AF-A0A946U6A5-F1
#
_cell.length_a   1.000
_cell.length_b   1.000
_cell.length_c   1.000
_cell.angle_alpha   90.00
_cell.angle_beta   90.00
_cell.angle_gamma   90.00
#
_symmetry.space_group_name_H-M   'P 1'
#
loop_
_entity.id
_entity.type
_entity.pdbx_description
1 polymer ?
#
loop_
_entity_poly.entity_id
_entity_poly.type
_entity_poly.pdbx_seq_one_letter_code
_entity_poly.pdbx_strand_id
1 'polypeptide(L)'
;MNTEIPESLVIVAGRHAYPLMLAKAARKAGVKRIVVIGFKGETRREIIPFVDEMHWVRLGGMQAFLDKLEAVGVKPCMLAGQIAPGNLFNVRMDKLAIDMYKALEVRNAHTIFGAVVEAIEKLGMQVLPGNAFMDGYTPAAGLLSRRAPTEREQGDIELGLRLVKG
;
A
#
# COMPACT_ATOMS: atom_id res chain seq x y z
N MET A 1 15.65 -3.84 -9.31
CA MET A 1 15.49 -2.63 -10.14
C MET A 1 16.06 -1.47 -9.32
N ASN A 2 17.00 -0.70 -9.86
CA ASN A 2 17.47 0.53 -9.22
C ASN A 2 16.35 1.57 -9.36
N THR A 3 15.39 1.58 -8.45
CA THR A 3 14.48 2.72 -8.33
C THR A 3 15.28 3.84 -7.71
N GLU A 4 15.44 4.94 -8.43
CA GLU A 4 16.05 6.15 -7.90
C GLU A 4 15.31 6.56 -6.62
N ILE A 5 16.05 6.77 -5.54
CA ILE A 5 15.48 6.98 -4.21
C ILE A 5 14.89 8.39 -4.18
N PRO A 6 13.57 8.55 -4.01
CA PRO A 6 12.96 9.87 -4.07
C PRO A 6 13.33 10.68 -2.82
N GLU A 7 13.44 11.99 -2.97
CA GLU A 7 13.67 12.87 -1.82
C GLU A 7 12.45 12.91 -0.87
N SER A 8 11.24 12.80 -1.42
CA SER A 8 9.98 12.79 -0.69
C SER A 8 9.09 11.62 -1.10
N LEU A 9 8.38 11.03 -0.14
CA LEU A 9 7.46 9.90 -0.35
C LEU A 9 6.15 10.12 0.40
N VAL A 10 5.02 9.84 -0.25
CA VAL A 10 3.72 9.68 0.40
C VAL A 10 3.46 8.20 0.66
N ILE A 11 3.05 7.86 1.88
CA ILE A 11 2.57 6.54 2.24
C ILE A 11 1.08 6.63 2.58
N VAL A 12 0.25 5.96 1.78
CA VAL A 12 -1.17 5.75 2.11
C VAL A 12 -1.24 4.50 2.99
N ALA A 13 -1.47 4.72 4.29
CA ALA A 13 -1.25 3.72 5.32
C ALA A 13 -2.54 3.04 5.78
N GLY A 14 -2.68 1.75 5.48
CA GLY A 14 -3.70 0.87 6.04
C GLY A 14 -3.30 0.30 7.40
N ARG A 15 -3.74 -0.94 7.66
CA ARG A 15 -3.57 -1.66 8.93
C ARG A 15 -2.22 -2.37 9.04
N HIS A 16 -1.99 -2.85 10.26
CA HIS A 16 -0.91 -3.77 10.64
C HIS A 16 0.48 -3.15 10.58
N ALA A 17 1.52 -3.98 10.62
CA ALA A 17 2.90 -3.55 10.74
C ALA A 17 3.45 -2.92 9.46
N TYR A 18 2.85 -3.21 8.30
CA TYR A 18 3.47 -2.92 7.02
C TYR A 18 3.76 -1.42 6.77
N PRO A 19 2.82 -0.48 7.03
CA PRO A 19 3.11 0.95 6.87
C PRO A 19 4.29 1.44 7.70
N LEU A 20 4.41 0.98 8.95
CA LEU A 20 5.52 1.34 9.84
C LEU A 20 6.85 0.76 9.33
N MET A 21 6.84 -0.50 8.88
CA MET A 21 8.02 -1.15 8.31
C MET A 21 8.49 -0.40 7.07
N LEU A 22 7.56 -0.02 6.19
CA LEU A 22 7.84 0.75 4.98
C LEU A 22 8.43 2.13 5.31
N ALA A 23 7.83 2.88 6.24
CA ALA A 23 8.34 4.20 6.63
C ALA A 23 9.80 4.11 7.14
N LYS A 24 10.10 3.11 7.97
CA LYS A 24 11.47 2.84 8.44
C LYS A 24 12.41 2.45 7.30
N ALA A 25 11.95 1.60 6.38
CA ALA A 25 12.74 1.15 5.25
C ALA A 25 13.06 2.29 4.27
N ALA A 26 12.05 3.10 3.92
CA ALA A 26 12.19 4.28 3.08
C ALA A 26 13.16 5.31 3.71
N ARG A 27 13.03 5.56 5.02
CA ARG A 27 13.96 6.42 5.77
C ARG A 27 15.40 5.90 5.67
N LYS A 28 15.60 4.60 5.90
CA LYS A 28 16.92 3.95 5.82
C LYS A 28 17.50 4.00 4.40
N ALA A 29 16.64 3.92 3.38
CA ALA A 29 17.05 4.05 1.99
C ALA A 29 17.48 5.48 1.62
N GLY A 30 17.11 6.50 2.41
CA GLY A 30 17.53 7.88 2.21
C GLY A 30 16.40 8.84 1.83
N VAL A 31 15.13 8.41 1.89
CA VAL A 31 13.99 9.32 1.75
C VAL A 31 14.02 10.35 2.89
N LYS A 32 14.07 11.63 2.54
CA LYS A 32 14.22 12.74 3.50
C LYS A 32 12.90 13.26 4.05
N ARG A 33 11.83 13.23 3.25
CA ARG A 33 10.49 13.63 3.69
C ARG A 33 9.50 12.50 3.49
N ILE A 34 8.88 12.04 4.55
CA ILE A 34 7.87 10.98 4.55
C ILE A 34 6.57 11.59 5.07
N VAL A 35 5.56 11.62 4.19
CA VAL A 35 4.22 12.08 4.51
C VAL A 35 3.30 10.87 4.55
N VAL A 36 2.47 10.76 5.58
CA VAL A 36 1.51 9.67 5.70
C VAL A 36 0.08 10.18 5.58
N ILE A 37 -0.69 9.54 4.71
CA ILE A 37 -2.14 9.62 4.71
C ILE A 37 -2.70 8.38 5.40
N GLY A 38 -3.20 8.54 6.62
CA GLY A 38 -3.78 7.47 7.41
C GLY A 38 -5.30 7.52 7.47
N PHE A 39 -5.92 6.36 7.65
CA PHE A 39 -7.35 6.21 7.84
C PHE A 39 -7.68 6.04 9.33
N LYS A 40 -8.59 6.88 9.83
CA LYS A 40 -9.10 6.80 11.21
C LYS A 40 -9.71 5.43 11.47
N GLY A 41 -9.22 4.73 12.50
CA GLY A 41 -9.67 3.38 12.86
C GLY A 41 -8.92 2.23 12.17
N GLU A 42 -8.05 2.53 11.20
CA GLU A 42 -7.24 1.51 10.50
C GLU A 42 -5.75 1.68 10.78
N THR A 43 -5.23 2.90 10.56
CA THR A 43 -3.81 3.17 10.69
C THR A 43 -3.43 3.25 12.17
N ARG A 44 -2.41 2.49 12.55
CA ARG A 44 -1.86 2.52 13.90
C ARG A 44 -1.09 3.82 14.12
N ARG A 45 -1.36 4.51 15.24
CA ARG A 45 -0.70 5.78 15.59
C ARG A 45 0.78 5.64 15.91
N GLU A 46 1.28 4.41 16.06
CA GLU A 46 2.70 4.09 16.28
C GLU A 46 3.63 4.56 15.14
N ILE A 47 3.09 4.86 13.95
CA ILE A 47 3.86 5.40 12.83
C ILE A 47 4.23 6.88 12.99
N ILE A 48 3.47 7.64 13.81
CA ILE A 48 3.61 9.12 13.91
C ILE A 48 5.05 9.57 14.22
N PRO A 49 5.80 8.94 15.14
CA PRO A 49 7.17 9.38 15.44
C PRO A 49 8.20 9.11 14.34
N PHE A 50 7.83 8.39 13.27
CA PHE A 50 8.74 7.94 12.22
C PHE A 50 8.58 8.71 10.90
N VAL A 51 7.68 9.69 10.88
CA VAL A 51 7.26 10.41 9.66
C VAL A 51 7.23 11.90 9.92
N ASP A 52 7.37 12.69 8.87
CA ASP A 52 7.48 14.15 8.99
C ASP A 52 6.09 14.79 9.08
N GLU A 53 5.10 14.21 8.38
CA GLU A 53 3.73 14.71 8.33
C GLU A 53 2.72 13.58 8.39
N MET A 54 1.63 13.79 9.12
CA MET A 54 0.53 12.84 9.26
C MET A 54 -0.81 13.51 8.99
N HIS A 55 -1.53 13.03 7.98
CA HIS A 55 -2.87 13.46 7.66
C HIS A 55 -3.87 12.34 7.88
N TRP A 56 -4.98 12.65 8.56
CA TRP A 56 -6.01 11.68 8.89
C TRP A 56 -7.27 11.89 8.06
N VAL A 57 -7.64 10.87 7.29
CA VAL A 57 -8.89 10.82 6.54
C VAL A 57 -9.80 9.74 7.10
N ARG A 58 -11.09 9.78 6.73
CA ARG A 58 -12.03 8.70 7.03
C ARG A 58 -12.08 7.76 5.83
N LEU A 59 -12.18 6.46 6.09
CA LEU A 59 -12.45 5.51 5.03
C LEU A 59 -13.81 5.83 4.39
N GLY A 60 -13.87 5.80 3.05
CA GLY A 60 -15.03 6.24 2.25
C GLY A 60 -15.05 7.74 1.90
N GLY A 61 -14.18 8.56 2.48
CA GLY A 61 -14.02 9.98 2.10
C GLY A 61 -13.01 10.17 0.98
N MET A 62 -13.38 9.87 -0.25
CA MET A 62 -12.49 9.92 -1.41
C MET A 62 -12.09 11.35 -1.80
N GLN A 63 -13.01 12.31 -1.71
CA GLN A 63 -12.69 13.71 -2.02
C GLN A 63 -11.62 14.24 -1.07
N ALA A 64 -11.85 14.11 0.24
CA ALA A 64 -10.91 14.54 1.26
C ALA A 64 -9.56 13.81 1.18
N PHE A 65 -9.55 12.56 0.69
CA PHE A 65 -8.32 11.81 0.43
C PHE A 65 -7.51 12.42 -0.72
N LEU A 66 -8.15 12.68 -1.87
CA LEU A 66 -7.48 13.29 -3.03
C LEU A 66 -7.05 14.73 -2.74
N ASP A 67 -7.89 15.54 -2.10
CA ASP A 67 -7.56 16.91 -1.73
C ASP A 67 -6.30 16.98 -0.86
N LYS A 68 -6.12 16.00 0.04
CA LYS A 68 -4.92 15.91 0.89
C LYS A 68 -3.69 15.48 0.11
N LEU A 69 -3.83 14.54 -0.81
CA LEU A 69 -2.73 14.13 -1.68
C LEU A 69 -2.24 15.29 -2.56
N GLU A 70 -3.16 16.01 -3.17
CA GLU A 70 -2.85 17.19 -4.00
C GLU A 70 -2.18 18.29 -3.17
N ALA A 71 -2.72 18.61 -2.00
CA ALA A 71 -2.16 19.64 -1.11
C ALA A 71 -0.75 19.32 -0.59
N VAL A 72 -0.38 18.04 -0.47
CA VAL A 72 0.96 17.62 -0.03
C VAL A 72 2.02 17.86 -1.11
N GLY A 73 1.63 17.82 -2.40
CA GLY A 73 2.49 18.16 -3.53
C GLY A 73 3.66 17.19 -3.77
N VAL A 74 3.60 15.98 -3.23
CA VAL A 74 4.65 14.95 -3.40
C VAL A 74 4.21 13.96 -4.47
N LYS A 75 5.06 13.71 -5.47
CA LYS A 75 4.72 12.82 -6.60
C LYS A 75 4.79 11.33 -6.24
N PRO A 76 5.87 10.81 -5.63
CA PRO A 76 5.97 9.37 -5.36
C PRO A 76 5.03 8.96 -4.23
N CYS A 77 4.21 7.95 -4.48
CA CYS A 77 3.20 7.46 -3.56
C CYS A 77 3.31 5.93 -3.40
N MET A 78 3.10 5.41 -2.20
CA MET A 78 3.00 3.98 -1.94
C MET A 78 1.74 3.66 -1.13
N LEU A 79 1.00 2.67 -1.59
CA LEU A 79 -0.10 2.07 -0.83
C LEU A 79 0.47 0.95 0.03
N ALA A 80 0.32 1.05 1.36
CA ALA A 80 0.89 0.07 2.28
C ALA A 80 -0.14 -0.37 3.33
N GLY A 81 -0.20 -1.67 3.57
CA GLY A 81 -1.06 -2.28 4.58
C GLY A 81 -2.44 -2.67 4.03
N GLN A 82 -3.23 -3.34 4.87
CA GLN A 82 -4.55 -3.82 4.49
C GLN A 82 -5.64 -2.80 4.84
N ILE A 83 -6.73 -2.82 4.09
CA ILE A 83 -8.01 -2.23 4.51
C ILE A 83 -8.94 -3.40 4.84
N ALA A 84 -9.59 -3.35 6.01
CA ALA A 84 -10.49 -4.43 6.40
C ALA A 84 -11.69 -4.52 5.44
N PRO A 85 -11.98 -5.70 4.84
CA PRO A 85 -13.08 -5.84 3.88
C PRO A 85 -14.44 -5.40 4.45
N GLY A 86 -14.73 -5.72 5.71
CA GLY A 86 -15.96 -5.29 6.38
C GLY A 86 -16.10 -3.77 6.50
N ASN A 87 -14.99 -3.03 6.55
CA ASN A 87 -15.01 -1.58 6.61
C ASN A 87 -15.17 -0.95 5.22
N LEU A 88 -14.78 -1.62 4.13
CA LEU A 88 -15.08 -1.15 2.77
C LEU A 88 -16.58 -1.15 2.46
N PHE A 89 -17.34 -2.09 3.03
CA PHE A 89 -18.79 -2.20 2.78
C PHE A 89 -19.67 -1.47 3.81
N ASN A 90 -19.15 -1.16 4.99
CA ASN A 90 -19.88 -0.46 6.05
C ASN A 90 -19.50 1.03 6.20
N VAL A 91 -18.66 1.57 5.32
CA VAL A 91 -18.30 2.99 5.35
C VAL A 91 -19.36 3.84 4.67
N ARG A 92 -19.60 5.00 5.27
CA ARG A 92 -20.32 6.09 4.60
C ARG A 92 -19.42 6.69 3.54
N MET A 93 -19.67 6.31 2.29
CA MET A 93 -18.99 6.86 1.12
C MET A 93 -19.48 8.28 0.82
N ASP A 94 -18.55 9.18 0.47
CA ASP A 94 -18.90 10.47 -0.11
C ASP A 94 -19.36 10.32 -1.56
N LYS A 95 -19.83 11.42 -2.17
CA LYS A 95 -20.37 11.40 -3.54
C LYS A 95 -19.34 10.87 -4.53
N LEU A 96 -18.08 11.32 -4.44
CA LEU A 96 -17.02 10.89 -5.35
C LEU A 96 -16.74 9.40 -5.23
N ALA A 97 -16.64 8.88 -4.00
CA ALA A 97 -16.47 7.45 -3.76
C ALA A 97 -17.62 6.62 -4.34
N ILE A 98 -18.87 7.09 -4.19
CA ILE A 98 -20.05 6.44 -4.77
C ILE A 98 -19.98 6.44 -6.29
N ASP A 99 -19.63 7.56 -6.91
CA ASP A 99 -19.58 7.70 -8.37
C ASP A 99 -18.47 6.80 -8.95
N MET A 100 -17.29 6.77 -8.32
CA MET A 100 -16.22 5.83 -8.68
C MET A 100 -16.65 4.38 -8.54
N TYR A 101 -17.29 4.01 -7.42
CA TYR A 101 -17.76 2.65 -7.18
C TYR A 101 -18.82 2.19 -8.20
N LYS A 102 -19.72 3.09 -8.60
CA LYS A 102 -20.76 2.81 -9.61
C LYS A 102 -20.19 2.63 -11.01
N ALA A 103 -19.09 3.31 -11.33
CA ALA A 103 -18.42 3.20 -12.61
C ALA A 103 -17.67 1.88 -12.80
N LEU A 104 -17.44 1.10 -11.73
CA LEU A 104 -16.80 -0.21 -11.82
C LEU A 104 -17.73 -1.25 -12.45
N GLU A 105 -17.28 -1.87 -13.54
CA GLU A 105 -17.96 -3.00 -14.19
C GLU A 105 -18.02 -4.24 -13.29
N VAL A 106 -16.87 -4.59 -12.70
CA VAL A 106 -16.75 -5.68 -11.71
C VAL A 106 -16.39 -5.08 -10.37
N ARG A 107 -17.03 -5.54 -9.29
CA ARG A 107 -16.83 -5.02 -7.94
C ARG A 107 -16.06 -6.03 -7.09
N ASN A 108 -14.74 -5.99 -7.20
CA ASN A 108 -13.85 -6.80 -6.38
C ASN A 108 -12.67 -5.96 -5.90
N ALA A 109 -11.83 -6.53 -5.03
CA ALA A 109 -10.69 -5.81 -4.49
C ALA A 109 -9.77 -5.26 -5.59
N HIS A 110 -9.48 -6.04 -6.62
CA HIS A 110 -8.58 -5.64 -7.70
C HIS A 110 -9.07 -4.41 -8.46
N THR A 111 -10.34 -4.40 -8.90
CA THR A 111 -10.91 -3.26 -9.64
C THR A 111 -11.11 -2.03 -8.77
N ILE A 112 -11.48 -2.22 -7.49
CA ILE A 112 -11.61 -1.12 -6.53
C ILE A 112 -10.26 -0.44 -6.28
N PHE A 113 -9.21 -1.22 -5.98
CA PHE A 113 -7.88 -0.67 -5.77
C PHE A 113 -7.30 -0.07 -7.05
N GLY A 114 -7.57 -0.68 -8.21
CA GLY A 114 -7.21 -0.13 -9.51
C GLY A 114 -7.78 1.28 -9.72
N ALA A 115 -9.08 1.48 -9.50
CA ALA A 115 -9.69 2.79 -9.64
C ALA A 115 -9.15 3.84 -8.64
N VAL A 116 -8.77 3.42 -7.43
CA VAL A 116 -8.09 4.32 -6.47
C VAL A 116 -6.72 4.72 -6.98
N VAL A 117 -5.91 3.77 -7.48
CA VAL A 117 -4.60 4.06 -8.09
C VAL A 117 -4.75 5.03 -9.25
N GLU A 118 -5.68 4.77 -10.17
CA GLU A 118 -5.95 5.66 -11.30
C GLU A 118 -6.34 7.08 -10.86
N ALA A 119 -7.15 7.20 -9.80
CA ALA A 119 -7.54 8.50 -9.26
C ALA A 119 -6.34 9.26 -8.65
N ILE A 120 -5.41 8.56 -8.01
CA ILE A 120 -4.16 9.13 -7.51
C ILE A 120 -3.27 9.57 -8.68
N GLU A 121 -3.12 8.74 -9.70
CA GLU A 121 -2.30 9.04 -10.88
C GLU A 121 -2.85 10.22 -11.70
N LYS A 122 -4.17 10.42 -11.72
CA LYS A 122 -4.80 11.62 -12.32
C LYS A 122 -4.39 12.93 -11.64
N LEU A 123 -3.89 12.90 -10.40
CA LEU A 123 -3.27 14.06 -9.74
C LEU A 123 -1.81 14.30 -10.18
N GLY A 124 -1.29 13.50 -11.11
CA GLY A 124 0.12 13.55 -11.54
C GLY A 124 1.10 12.89 -10.55
N MET A 125 0.57 12.11 -9.60
CA MET A 125 1.38 11.29 -8.69
C MET A 125 1.79 9.98 -9.35
N GLN A 126 2.89 9.40 -8.89
CA GLN A 126 3.40 8.11 -9.35
C GLN A 126 3.22 7.08 -8.23
N VAL A 127 2.35 6.09 -8.42
CA VAL A 127 2.20 4.98 -7.47
C VAL A 127 3.33 3.98 -7.70
N LEU A 128 4.22 3.87 -6.70
CA LEU A 128 5.34 2.95 -6.74
C LEU A 128 4.89 1.51 -6.41
N PRO A 129 5.64 0.49 -6.88
CA PRO A 129 5.39 -0.90 -6.52
C PRO A 129 5.34 -1.09 -5.02
N GLY A 130 4.40 -1.89 -4.54
CA GLY A 130 4.16 -2.09 -3.11
C GLY A 130 5.39 -2.56 -2.34
N ASN A 131 6.36 -3.21 -2.99
CA ASN A 131 7.61 -3.72 -2.40
C ASN A 131 8.81 -2.76 -2.53
N ALA A 132 8.65 -1.54 -3.04
CA ALA A 132 9.73 -0.58 -3.09
C ALA A 132 10.29 -0.35 -1.66
N PHE A 133 11.62 -0.36 -1.51
CA PHE A 133 12.35 -0.29 -0.23
C PHE A 133 12.31 -1.54 0.66
N MET A 134 11.59 -2.59 0.28
CA MET A 134 11.40 -3.77 1.12
C MET A 134 12.42 -4.89 0.90
N ASP A 135 13.46 -4.66 0.09
CA ASP A 135 14.49 -5.69 -0.21
C ASP A 135 15.12 -6.29 1.05
N GLY A 136 15.33 -5.49 2.10
CA GLY A 136 15.86 -5.96 3.38
C GLY A 136 14.89 -6.82 4.21
N TYR A 137 13.63 -6.93 3.79
CA TYR A 137 12.59 -7.77 4.39
C TYR A 137 12.17 -8.92 3.47
N THR A 138 12.67 -8.96 2.23
CA THR A 138 12.45 -10.06 1.30
C THR A 138 13.56 -11.09 1.52
N PRO A 139 13.22 -12.35 1.83
CA PRO A 139 14.23 -13.38 1.96
C PRO A 139 14.96 -13.60 0.63
N ALA A 140 16.27 -13.88 0.70
CA ALA A 140 17.00 -14.36 -0.45
C ALA A 140 16.47 -15.74 -0.90
N ALA A 141 16.67 -16.06 -2.18
CA ALA A 141 16.35 -17.38 -2.69
C ALA A 141 17.13 -18.46 -1.90
N GLY A 142 16.42 -19.50 -1.46
CA GLY A 142 17.02 -20.60 -0.71
C GLY A 142 16.15 -21.11 0.44
N LEU A 143 16.75 -21.94 1.28
CA LEU A 143 16.08 -22.57 2.41
C LEU A 143 15.96 -21.61 3.60
N LEU A 144 14.72 -21.29 3.99
CA LEU A 144 14.45 -20.45 5.18
C LEU A 144 14.12 -21.25 6.44
N SER A 145 13.83 -22.55 6.30
CA SER A 145 13.48 -23.44 7.40
C SER A 145 14.71 -24.22 7.88
N ARG A 146 14.54 -24.97 8.97
CA ARG A 146 15.62 -25.79 9.56
C ARG A 146 16.02 -26.99 8.68
N ARG A 147 15.18 -27.44 7.75
CA ARG A 147 15.41 -28.61 6.90
C ARG A 147 14.88 -28.38 5.49
N ALA A 148 15.51 -28.99 4.50
CA ALA A 148 15.01 -28.98 3.13
C ALA A 148 13.61 -29.66 3.02
N PRO A 149 12.80 -29.29 2.01
CA PRO A 149 11.62 -30.06 1.65
C PRO A 149 11.98 -31.52 1.35
N THR A 150 11.10 -32.43 1.73
CA THR A 150 11.12 -33.82 1.24
C THR A 150 10.72 -33.86 -0.23
N GLU A 151 10.98 -34.96 -0.93
CA GLU A 151 10.58 -35.12 -2.35
C GLU A 151 9.08 -34.89 -2.57
N ARG A 152 8.24 -35.35 -1.64
CA ARG A 152 6.80 -35.11 -1.69
C ARG A 152 6.46 -33.63 -1.55
N GLU A 153 7.01 -32.96 -0.55
CA GLU A 153 6.79 -31.53 -0.33
C GLU A 153 7.33 -30.69 -1.51
N GLN A 154 8.44 -31.13 -2.11
CA GLN A 154 9.00 -30.51 -3.31
C GLN A 154 8.04 -30.65 -4.51
N GLY A 155 7.42 -31.81 -4.68
CA GLY A 155 6.36 -32.02 -5.67
C GLY A 155 5.16 -31.09 -5.46
N ASP A 156 4.73 -30.90 -4.20
CA ASP A 156 3.64 -29.97 -3.84
C ASP A 156 4.02 -28.50 -4.14
N ILE A 157 5.27 -28.11 -3.86
CA ILE A 157 5.80 -26.77 -4.17
C ILE A 157 5.78 -26.51 -5.67
N GLU A 158 6.28 -27.45 -6.48
CA GLU A 158 6.31 -27.33 -7.94
C GLU A 158 4.90 -27.25 -8.55
N LEU A 159 3.97 -28.05 -8.02
CA LEU A 159 2.57 -27.95 -8.43
C LEU A 159 1.98 -26.58 -8.08
N GLY A 160 2.20 -26.10 -6.86
CA GLY A 160 1.75 -24.78 -6.42
C GLY A 160 2.26 -23.65 -7.32
N LEU A 161 3.55 -23.69 -7.68
CA LEU A 161 4.17 -22.72 -8.60
C LEU A 161 3.55 -22.73 -10.00
N ARG A 162 3.09 -23.89 -10.49
CA ARG A 162 2.40 -23.98 -11.78
C ARG A 162 0.97 -23.43 -11.74
N LEU A 163 0.30 -23.52 -10.58
CA LEU A 163 -1.10 -23.12 -10.41
C LEU A 163 -1.27 -21.65 -10.08
N VAL A 164 -0.35 -21.05 -9.32
CA VAL A 164 -0.37 -19.63 -9.01
C VAL A 164 -0.05 -18.83 -10.28
N LYS A 165 -1.03 -18.07 -10.76
CA LYS A 165 -0.82 -17.01 -11.74
C LYS A 165 -0.56 -15.72 -10.97
N GLY A 166 0.62 -15.13 -11.17
CA GLY A 166 0.93 -13.76 -10.75
C GLY A 166 0.43 -12.75 -11.77
#